data_AF-A0A960L6T6-F1
#
_entry.id   AF-A0A960L6T6-F1
#
_cell.length_a   1.000
_cell.length_b   1.000
_cell.length_c   1.000
_cell.angle_alpha   90.00
_cell.angle_beta   90.00
_cell.angle_gamma   90.00
#
_symmetry.space_group_name_H-M   'P 1'
#
loop_
_entity.id
_entity.type
_entity.pdbx_description
1 polymer ?
#
loop_
_entity_poly.entity_id
_entity_poly.type
_entity_poly.pdbx_seq_one_letter_code
_entity_poly.pdbx_strand_id
1 'polypeptide(L)'
;MTDTAPLTFAVTKNLAAKTAAQRAEILANPGFGTSFTDHMVDICWSEKGGWHRPRVQPYGPIALDPAAAVLHYAQEVFEGLK
;
A
#
# COMPACT_ATOMS: atom_id res chain seq x y z
N MET A 1 8.34 -12.73 24.74
CA MET A 1 8.09 -11.33 24.39
C MET A 1 8.97 -11.00 23.21
N THR A 2 8.43 -10.89 22.01
CA THR A 2 9.20 -10.52 20.81
C THR A 2 9.43 -9.02 20.84
N ASP A 3 10.66 -8.63 21.15
CA ASP A 3 11.14 -7.26 20.98
C ASP A 3 11.13 -6.94 19.49
N THR A 4 10.09 -6.25 19.03
CA THR A 4 10.02 -5.75 17.66
C THR A 4 10.76 -4.43 17.61
N ALA A 5 11.98 -4.45 17.06
CA ALA A 5 12.70 -3.23 16.73
C ALA A 5 11.78 -2.28 15.92
N PRO A 6 11.80 -0.96 16.19
CA PRO A 6 10.92 -0.03 15.51
C PRO A 6 11.18 -0.03 13.99
N LEU A 7 10.10 -0.08 13.22
CA LEU A 7 10.15 0.02 11.75
C LEU A 7 10.32 1.49 11.34
N THR A 8 11.40 1.79 10.60
CA THR A 8 11.64 3.11 10.01
C THR A 8 11.19 3.13 8.55
N PHE A 9 10.13 3.89 8.25
CA PHE A 9 9.57 4.00 6.90
C PHE A 9 10.45 4.82 5.97
N ALA A 10 10.81 4.23 4.82
CA ALA A 10 11.35 5.00 3.70
C ALA A 10 10.21 5.68 2.94
N VAL A 11 10.32 6.98 2.70
CA VAL A 11 9.26 7.78 2.06
C VAL A 11 9.70 8.28 0.69
N THR A 12 9.00 7.85 -0.35
CA THR A 12 9.17 8.33 -1.73
C THR A 12 7.97 9.17 -2.14
N LYS A 13 8.20 10.46 -2.41
CA LYS A 13 7.15 11.36 -2.87
C LYS A 13 6.71 11.02 -4.30
N ASN A 14 5.41 11.16 -4.56
CA ASN A 14 4.86 11.02 -5.90
C ASN A 14 4.98 12.38 -6.60
N LEU A 15 5.89 12.48 -7.57
CA LEU A 15 6.11 13.71 -8.33
C LEU A 15 5.03 13.95 -9.41
N ALA A 16 4.23 12.93 -9.71
CA ALA A 16 3.07 12.98 -10.59
C ALA A 16 1.75 12.88 -9.81
N ALA A 17 1.73 13.41 -8.57
CA ALA A 17 0.52 13.44 -7.76
C ALA A 17 -0.59 14.27 -8.42
N LYS A 18 -1.85 13.93 -8.12
CA LYS A 18 -3.01 14.67 -8.65
C LYS A 18 -2.92 16.14 -8.25
N THR A 19 -3.22 17.01 -9.21
CA THR A 19 -3.32 18.45 -8.96
C THR A 19 -4.44 18.74 -7.95
N ALA A 20 -4.41 19.94 -7.36
CA ALA A 20 -5.47 20.36 -6.44
C ALA A 20 -6.86 20.34 -7.10
N ALA A 21 -6.95 20.73 -8.38
CA ALA A 21 -8.20 20.71 -9.14
C ALA A 21 -8.71 19.29 -9.38
N GLN A 22 -7.85 18.37 -9.86
CA GLN A 22 -8.21 16.96 -10.05
C GLN A 22 -8.66 16.29 -8.74
N ARG A 23 -7.96 16.58 -7.63
CA ARG A 23 -8.36 16.08 -6.31
C ARG A 23 -9.71 16.66 -5.88
N ALA A 24 -9.95 17.95 -6.11
CA ALA A 24 -11.22 18.59 -5.76
C ALA A 24 -12.39 18.00 -6.56
N GLU A 25 -12.19 17.72 -7.85
CA GLU A 25 -13.18 17.05 -8.71
C GLU A 25 -13.55 15.66 -8.18
N ILE A 26 -12.54 14.84 -7.82
CA ILE A 26 -12.78 13.53 -7.20
C ILE A 26 -13.54 13.67 -5.88
N LEU A 27 -13.15 14.60 -5.02
CA LEU A 27 -13.77 14.80 -3.72
C LEU A 27 -15.20 15.35 -3.79
N ALA A 28 -15.59 15.98 -4.91
CA ALA A 28 -16.96 16.46 -5.10
C ALA A 28 -17.97 15.30 -5.21
N ASN A 29 -17.56 14.16 -5.76
CA ASN A 29 -18.36 12.94 -5.80
C ASN A 29 -17.47 11.68 -5.89
N PRO A 30 -16.87 11.23 -4.77
CA PRO A 30 -15.82 10.21 -4.80
C PRO A 30 -16.33 8.78 -4.98
N GLY A 31 -17.64 8.55 -4.84
CA GLY A 31 -18.20 7.19 -4.76
C GLY A 31 -17.61 6.38 -3.60
N PHE A 32 -17.52 5.06 -3.77
CA PHE A 32 -16.91 4.15 -2.80
C PHE A 32 -15.96 3.18 -3.50
N GLY A 33 -14.68 3.17 -3.11
CA GLY A 33 -13.68 2.20 -3.61
C GLY A 33 -13.26 2.38 -5.08
N THR A 34 -13.57 3.52 -5.70
CA THR A 34 -13.29 3.76 -7.13
C THR A 34 -12.13 4.73 -7.37
N SER A 35 -11.78 5.55 -6.38
CA SER A 35 -10.68 6.51 -6.44
C SER A 35 -9.72 6.30 -5.27
N PHE A 36 -8.42 6.31 -5.57
CA PHE A 36 -7.35 6.08 -4.59
C PHE A 36 -6.42 7.29 -4.46
N THR A 37 -5.80 7.43 -3.28
CA THR A 37 -4.82 8.47 -2.97
C THR A 37 -3.52 8.30 -3.76
N ASP A 38 -2.68 9.33 -3.74
CA ASP A 38 -1.46 9.36 -4.57
C ASP A 38 -0.33 8.45 -4.05
N HIS A 39 -0.49 7.91 -2.84
CA HIS A 39 0.46 7.05 -2.14
C HIS A 39 -0.22 5.81 -1.55
N MET A 40 0.58 4.77 -1.34
CA MET A 40 0.24 3.56 -0.60
C MET A 40 1.38 3.18 0.36
N VAL A 41 1.04 2.40 1.39
CA VAL A 41 2.00 1.77 2.30
C VAL A 41 2.26 0.34 1.85
N ASP A 42 3.52 -0.07 1.93
CA ASP A 42 3.97 -1.44 1.66
C ASP A 42 4.99 -1.88 2.73
N ILE A 43 4.88 -3.11 3.21
CA ILE A 43 5.81 -3.71 4.16
C ILE A 43 6.00 -5.18 3.76
N CYS A 44 7.25 -5.62 3.62
CA CYS A 44 7.57 -7.00 3.28
C CYS A 44 7.66 -7.87 4.54
N TRP A 45 7.26 -9.13 4.41
CA TRP A 45 7.53 -10.16 5.42
C TRP A 45 8.36 -11.29 4.81
N SER A 46 9.28 -11.84 5.59
CA SER A 46 9.97 -13.10 5.26
C SER A 46 10.27 -13.89 6.53
N GLU A 47 10.37 -15.21 6.43
CA GLU A 47 10.62 -16.08 7.58
C GLU A 47 11.88 -15.70 8.36
N LYS A 48 12.98 -15.39 7.65
CA LYS A 48 14.26 -15.02 8.27
C LYS A 48 14.34 -13.56 8.73
N GLY A 49 13.59 -12.67 8.08
CA GLY A 49 13.69 -11.21 8.28
C GLY A 49 12.55 -10.60 9.08
N GLY A 50 11.47 -11.35 9.36
CA GLY A 50 10.24 -10.80 9.90
C GLY A 50 9.67 -9.69 9.01
N TRP A 51 9.01 -8.71 9.62
CA TRP A 51 8.59 -7.49 8.94
C TRP A 51 9.78 -6.58 8.64
N HIS A 52 9.92 -6.15 7.39
CA HIS A 52 11.07 -5.36 6.94
C HIS A 52 10.69 -4.54 5.70
N ARG A 53 11.58 -3.62 5.30
CA ARG A 53 11.39 -2.71 4.14
C ARG A 53 10.05 -1.93 4.16
N PRO A 54 9.69 -1.27 5.28
CA PRO A 54 8.51 -0.43 5.32
C PRO A 54 8.66 0.79 4.39
N ARG A 55 7.67 1.01 3.52
CA ARG A 55 7.70 2.04 2.47
C ARG A 55 6.38 2.81 2.42
N VAL A 56 6.49 4.14 2.29
CA VAL A 56 5.44 4.99 1.73
C VAL A 56 5.86 5.34 0.30
N GLN A 57 5.09 4.94 -0.70
CA GLN A 57 5.47 5.05 -2.11
C GLN A 57 4.29 5.49 -2.99
N PRO A 58 4.53 5.99 -4.22
CA PRO A 58 3.44 6.28 -5.14
C PRO A 58 2.49 5.09 -5.33
N TYR A 59 1.19 5.36 -5.35
CA TYR A 59 0.17 4.35 -5.63
C TYR A 59 0.36 3.83 -7.06
N GLY A 60 0.36 2.51 -7.24
CA GLY A 60 0.55 1.91 -8.56
C GLY A 60 0.48 0.37 -8.55
N PRO A 61 0.68 -0.26 -9.72
CA PRO A 61 0.64 -1.71 -9.87
C PRO A 61 1.66 -2.41 -8.97
N ILE A 62 1.28 -3.57 -8.43
CA ILE A 62 2.16 -4.43 -7.64
C ILE A 62 2.57 -5.62 -8.50
N ALA A 63 3.89 -5.86 -8.61
CA ALA A 63 4.42 -7.02 -9.31
C ALA A 63 4.38 -8.26 -8.40
N LEU A 64 3.80 -9.35 -8.90
CA LEU A 64 3.73 -10.63 -8.20
C LEU A 64 4.16 -11.76 -9.13
N ASP A 65 4.77 -12.79 -8.56
CA ASP A 65 5.04 -14.03 -9.28
C ASP A 65 3.69 -14.71 -9.63
N PRO A 66 3.52 -15.26 -10.84
CA PRO A 66 2.28 -15.94 -11.22
C PRO A 66 1.88 -17.10 -10.30
N ALA A 67 2.83 -17.72 -9.59
CA ALA A 67 2.60 -18.80 -8.62
C ALA A 67 2.43 -18.30 -7.18
N ALA A 68 2.34 -16.99 -6.94
CA ALA A 68 2.12 -16.44 -5.59
C ALA A 68 0.85 -17.03 -4.95
N ALA A 69 0.96 -17.51 -3.71
CA ALA A 69 -0.12 -18.25 -3.03
C ALA A 69 -1.45 -17.49 -2.98
N VAL A 70 -1.42 -16.17 -2.88
CA VAL A 70 -2.61 -15.31 -2.93
C VAL A 70 -3.45 -15.53 -4.20
N LEU A 71 -2.80 -15.82 -5.33
CA LEU A 71 -3.45 -15.98 -6.64
C LEU A 71 -4.04 -17.39 -6.87
N HIS A 72 -3.65 -18.38 -6.06
CA HIS A 72 -4.04 -19.79 -6.24
C HIS A 72 -4.84 -20.36 -5.07
N TYR A 73 -4.56 -19.88 -3.86
CA TYR A 73 -5.08 -20.42 -2.61
C TYR A 73 -5.70 -19.36 -1.70
N ALA A 74 -5.86 -18.12 -2.20
CA ALA A 74 -6.51 -17.02 -1.50
C ALA A 74 -6.00 -16.79 -0.06
N GLN A 75 -4.69 -16.99 0.16
CA GLN A 75 -4.07 -16.75 1.45
C GLN A 75 -3.88 -15.23 1.66
N GLU A 76 -4.96 -14.55 2.02
CA GLU A 76 -5.03 -13.11 2.23
C GLU A 76 -6.03 -12.72 3.33
N VAL A 77 -5.84 -11.53 3.90
CA VAL A 77 -6.73 -10.93 4.91
C VAL A 77 -6.79 -9.42 4.66
N PHE A 78 -7.92 -8.78 5.02
CA PHE A 78 -8.10 -7.34 4.89
C PHE A 78 -8.81 -6.75 6.12
N GLU A 79 -8.71 -5.43 6.25
CA GLU A 79 -9.38 -4.64 7.29
C GLU A 79 -10.14 -3.46 6.67
N GLY A 80 -11.09 -2.90 7.43
CA GLY A 80 -11.92 -1.79 6.97
C GLY A 80 -12.26 -0.82 8.10
N LEU A 81 -11.69 0.39 8.04
CA LEU A 81 -11.92 1.45 9.01
C LEU A 81 -12.03 2.82 8.32
N LYS A 82 -12.55 3.82 9.05
CA LYS A 82 -12.58 5.23 8.68
C LYS A 82 -12.16 6.08 9.86
#